data_AF-A0A958EL58-F1
#
_entry.id   AF-A0A958EL58-F1
#
_cell.length_a   1.000
_cell.length_b   1.000
_cell.length_c   1.000
_cell.angle_alpha   90.00
_cell.angle_beta   90.00
_cell.angle_gamma   90.00
#
_symmetry.space_group_name_H-M   'P 1'
#
loop_
_entity.id
_entity.type
_entity.pdbx_description
1 polymer ?
#
loop_
_entity_poly.entity_id
_entity_poly.type
_entity_poly.pdbx_seq_one_letter_code
_entity_poly.pdbx_strand_id
1 'polypeptide(L)'
;MELQLETLQSQKDVDLIKQAHDLSIKHVEEMNREDLIYRIMEENAANDGLVYAKGVLQILPDGYGFLRSSEHNYVPSPDDIYVSPSQIKRFGLRKGDTIYGQIRPPKEGERFFALLKVDAVNFEKKKKAKFR
;
A
#
# COMPACT_ATOMS: atom_id res chain seq x y z
N MET A 1 -8.48 -6.54 -10.92
CA MET A 1 -7.09 -6.74 -11.41
C MET A 1 -6.13 -6.75 -10.22
N GLU A 2 -4.97 -7.41 -10.32
CA GLU A 2 -3.92 -7.28 -9.29
C GLU A 2 -3.01 -6.09 -9.63
N LEU A 3 -2.78 -5.21 -8.65
CA LEU A 3 -2.02 -3.99 -8.84
C LEU A 3 -1.02 -3.81 -7.68
N GLN A 4 0.20 -3.37 -7.99
CA GLN A 4 1.29 -3.19 -7.02
C GLN A 4 1.70 -1.72 -6.94
N LEU A 5 1.68 -1.14 -5.73
CA LEU A 5 2.04 0.25 -5.49
C LEU A 5 3.45 0.58 -6.02
N GLU A 6 4.44 -0.26 -5.72
CA GLU A 6 5.83 -0.03 -6.15
C GLU A 6 5.97 -0.03 -7.68
N THR A 7 5.12 -0.80 -8.36
CA THR A 7 5.09 -0.82 -9.83
C THR A 7 4.55 0.49 -10.37
N LEU A 8 3.47 1.03 -9.78
CA LEU A 8 2.96 2.34 -10.19
C LEU A 8 3.98 3.46 -9.93
N GLN A 9 4.68 3.41 -8.80
CA GLN A 9 5.68 4.40 -8.43
C GLN A 9 6.89 4.44 -9.36
N SER A 10 7.23 3.31 -10.00
CA SER A 10 8.36 3.20 -10.94
C SER A 10 7.96 3.36 -12.41
N GLN A 11 6.67 3.43 -12.73
CA GLN A 11 6.16 3.61 -14.09
C GLN A 11 6.33 5.03 -14.62
N LYS A 12 6.41 5.19 -15.95
CA LYS A 12 6.43 6.53 -16.56
C LYS A 12 5.04 7.16 -16.51
N ASP A 13 4.97 8.48 -16.45
CA ASP A 13 3.68 9.21 -16.41
C ASP A 13 2.75 8.83 -17.57
N VAL A 14 3.31 8.61 -18.76
CA VAL A 14 2.54 8.18 -19.95
C VAL A 14 1.81 6.85 -19.71
N ASP A 15 2.44 5.91 -19.00
CA ASP A 15 1.83 4.61 -18.69
C ASP A 15 0.77 4.74 -17.59
N LEU A 16 1.00 5.61 -16.60
CA LEU A 16 0.02 5.91 -15.55
C LEU A 16 -1.23 6.58 -16.13
N ILE A 17 -1.06 7.58 -16.99
CA ILE A 17 -2.16 8.27 -17.67
C ILE A 17 -2.97 7.28 -18.51
N LYS A 18 -2.30 6.39 -19.24
CA LYS A 18 -2.97 5.34 -20.01
C LYS A 18 -3.80 4.41 -19.12
N GLN A 19 -3.23 3.90 -18.04
CA GLN A 19 -3.98 3.05 -17.09
C GLN A 19 -5.16 3.81 -16.47
N ALA A 20 -5.00 5.09 -16.16
CA ALA A 20 -6.07 5.91 -15.61
C ALA A 20 -7.24 6.04 -16.59
N HIS A 21 -6.96 6.24 -17.88
CA HIS A 21 -7.99 6.24 -18.92
C HIS A 21 -8.65 4.86 -19.08
N ASP A 22 -7.89 3.76 -19.01
CA ASP A 22 -8.43 2.40 -19.07
C ASP A 22 -9.39 2.12 -17.87
N LEU A 23 -9.13 2.74 -16.72
CA LEU A 23 -9.99 2.73 -15.53
C LEU A 23 -11.10 3.80 -15.55
N SER A 24 -11.26 4.54 -16.65
CA SER A 24 -12.24 5.63 -16.80
C SER A 24 -12.11 6.78 -15.79
N ILE A 25 -10.90 7.02 -15.28
CA ILE A 25 -10.57 8.19 -14.44
C ILE A 25 -10.61 9.45 -15.31
N LYS A 26 -11.29 10.49 -14.79
CA LYS A 26 -11.45 11.79 -15.45
C LYS A 26 -10.50 12.82 -14.83
N HIS A 27 -10.27 13.93 -15.54
CA HIS A 27 -9.46 15.06 -15.06
C HIS A 27 -8.03 14.65 -14.67
N VAL A 28 -7.45 13.68 -15.39
CA VAL A 28 -6.10 13.16 -15.13
C VAL A 28 -5.05 14.28 -15.28
N GLU A 29 -5.31 15.20 -16.21
CA GLU A 29 -4.49 16.38 -16.50
C GLU A 29 -4.41 17.40 -15.34
N GLU A 30 -5.33 17.34 -14.38
CA GLU A 30 -5.35 18.21 -13.21
C GLU A 30 -4.63 17.59 -12.01
N MET A 31 -4.30 16.29 -12.07
CA MET A 31 -3.71 15.53 -10.97
C MET A 31 -2.18 15.60 -11.01
N ASN A 32 -1.55 15.76 -9.85
CA ASN A 32 -0.14 15.44 -9.74
C ASN A 32 0.05 13.91 -9.76
N ARG A 33 1.30 13.46 -9.86
CA ARG A 33 1.63 12.03 -9.96
C ARG A 33 1.15 11.21 -8.76
N GLU A 34 1.24 11.76 -7.55
CA GLU A 34 0.82 11.07 -6.32
C GLU A 34 -0.70 10.89 -6.29
N ASP A 35 -1.45 11.94 -6.60
CA ASP A 35 -2.91 11.93 -6.68
C ASP A 35 -3.39 10.97 -7.79
N LEU A 36 -2.69 10.92 -8.92
CA LEU A 36 -3.00 9.99 -10.01
C LEU A 36 -2.80 8.53 -9.58
N ILE A 37 -1.66 8.21 -8.93
CA ILE A 37 -1.40 6.86 -8.41
C ILE A 37 -2.46 6.48 -7.38
N TYR A 38 -2.77 7.39 -6.45
CA TYR A 38 -3.84 7.20 -5.47
C TYR A 38 -5.16 6.86 -6.16
N ARG A 39 -5.56 7.64 -7.18
CA ARG A 39 -6.83 7.47 -7.87
C ARG A 39 -6.89 6.16 -8.66
N ILE A 40 -5.80 5.76 -9.31
CA ILE A 40 -5.68 4.46 -9.98
C ILE A 40 -5.90 3.31 -8.99
N MET A 41 -5.27 3.38 -7.82
CA MET A 41 -5.42 2.35 -6.78
C MET A 41 -6.83 2.31 -6.20
N GLU A 42 -7.43 3.47 -5.97
CA GLU A 42 -8.79 3.61 -5.47
C GLU A 42 -9.81 3.02 -6.45
N GLU A 43 -9.75 3.40 -7.73
CA GLU A 43 -10.65 2.86 -8.76
C GLU A 43 -10.42 1.36 -9.01
N ASN A 44 -9.16 0.90 -9.00
CA ASN A 44 -8.90 -0.53 -9.10
C ASN A 44 -9.53 -1.29 -7.92
N ALA A 45 -9.40 -0.78 -6.69
CA ALA A 45 -10.01 -1.39 -5.51
C ALA A 45 -11.55 -1.34 -5.54
N ALA A 46 -12.14 -0.26 -6.06
CA ALA A 46 -13.58 -0.13 -6.23
C ALA A 46 -14.15 -1.13 -7.25
N ASN A 47 -13.36 -1.52 -8.25
CA ASN A 47 -13.70 -2.53 -9.26
C ASN A 47 -13.27 -3.96 -8.84
N ASP A 48 -13.36 -4.28 -7.55
CA ASP A 48 -12.96 -5.57 -6.94
C ASP A 48 -11.51 -6.00 -7.23
N GLY A 49 -10.65 -5.04 -7.59
CA GLY A 49 -9.23 -5.25 -7.78
C GLY A 49 -8.49 -5.39 -6.45
N LEU A 50 -7.43 -6.17 -6.48
CA LEU A 50 -6.55 -6.35 -5.34
C LEU A 50 -5.37 -5.40 -5.48
N VAL A 51 -5.11 -4.63 -4.43
CA VAL A 51 -3.98 -3.71 -4.36
C VAL A 51 -2.98 -4.26 -3.36
N TYR A 52 -1.71 -4.30 -3.75
CA TYR A 52 -0.60 -4.82 -2.96
C TYR A 52 0.48 -3.76 -2.79
N ALA A 53 1.17 -3.86 -1.65
CA ALA A 53 2.36 -3.07 -1.39
C ALA A 53 3.39 -3.89 -0.61
N LYS A 54 4.62 -3.41 -0.68
CA LYS A 54 5.80 -3.91 0.00
C LYS A 54 6.54 -2.73 0.63
N GLY A 55 6.86 -2.85 1.91
CA GLY A 55 7.71 -1.86 2.56
C GLY A 55 8.33 -2.36 3.85
N VAL A 56 9.22 -1.54 4.42
CA VAL A 56 9.91 -1.85 5.66
C VAL A 56 9.14 -1.25 6.83
N LEU A 57 8.80 -2.09 7.81
CA LEU A 57 8.00 -1.66 8.96
C LEU A 57 8.79 -0.74 9.89
N GLN A 58 8.29 0.47 10.09
CA GLN A 58 8.62 1.32 11.22
C GLN A 58 7.49 1.30 12.24
N ILE A 59 7.81 1.02 13.50
CA ILE A 59 6.85 1.08 14.61
C ILE A 59 7.07 2.38 15.39
N LEU A 60 5.98 3.08 15.70
CA LEU A 60 5.94 4.34 16.45
C LEU A 60 5.61 4.09 17.94
N PRO A 61 5.83 5.07 18.84
CA PRO A 61 5.68 4.89 20.28
C PRO A 61 4.32 4.34 20.73
N ASP A 62 3.24 4.72 20.05
CA ASP A 62 1.88 4.25 20.36
C ASP A 62 1.58 2.84 19.82
N GLY A 63 2.59 2.16 19.26
CA GLY A 63 2.52 0.75 18.85
C GLY A 63 1.91 0.49 17.47
N TYR A 64 1.43 1.52 16.76
CA TYR A 64 1.12 1.43 15.34
C TYR A 64 2.38 1.65 14.50
N GLY A 65 2.31 1.41 13.20
CA GLY A 65 3.46 1.59 12.33
C GLY A 65 3.10 1.97 10.90
N PHE A 66 4.14 2.19 10.11
CA PHE A 66 4.06 2.44 8.68
C PHE A 66 5.02 1.53 7.93
N LEU A 67 4.61 1.02 6.77
CA LEU A 67 5.53 0.44 5.80
C LEU A 67 6.14 1.57 5.00
N ARG A 68 7.45 1.78 5.16
CA ARG A 68 8.20 2.78 4.42
C ARG A 68 8.71 2.22 3.10
N SER A 69 8.58 3.02 2.04
CA SER A 69 9.06 2.66 0.69
C SER A 69 10.57 2.89 0.55
N SER A 70 11.24 2.02 -0.20
CA SER A 70 12.62 2.24 -0.64
C SER A 70 12.73 3.37 -1.65
N GLU A 71 11.70 3.61 -2.45
CA GLU A 71 11.66 4.68 -3.46
C GLU A 71 11.80 6.07 -2.80
N HIS A 72 11.29 6.21 -1.57
CA HIS A 72 11.39 7.42 -0.77
C HIS A 72 12.55 7.36 0.26
N ASN A 73 13.54 6.49 0.07
CA ASN A 73 14.68 6.31 0.99
C ASN A 73 14.26 6.08 2.45
N TYR A 74 13.11 5.44 2.67
CA TYR A 74 12.51 5.20 3.98
C TYR A 74 12.14 6.46 4.80
N VAL A 75 12.05 7.61 4.14
CA VAL A 75 11.57 8.88 4.72
C VAL A 75 10.04 8.86 4.78
N PRO A 76 9.41 9.53 5.78
CA PRO A 76 7.96 9.66 5.79
C PRO A 76 7.40 10.29 4.51
N SER A 77 6.37 9.66 3.96
CA SER A 77 5.81 9.98 2.67
C SER A 77 4.29 9.71 2.63
N PRO A 78 3.49 10.43 1.81
CA PRO A 78 2.03 10.27 1.77
C PRO A 78 1.55 8.87 1.36
N ASP A 79 2.38 8.11 0.64
CA ASP A 79 2.14 6.74 0.19
C ASP A 79 2.44 5.66 1.24
N ASP A 80 2.89 6.06 2.44
CA ASP A 80 3.21 5.10 3.50
C ASP A 80 1.98 4.29 3.92
N ILE A 81 2.18 2.99 4.11
CA ILE A 81 1.09 2.07 4.43
C ILE A 81 0.93 1.95 5.94
N TYR A 82 -0.21 2.40 6.46
CA TYR A 82 -0.56 2.24 7.87
C TYR A 82 -0.67 0.77 8.27
N VAL A 83 -0.08 0.42 9.41
CA VAL A 83 -0.17 -0.90 10.05
C VAL A 83 -0.69 -0.74 11.46
N SER A 84 -1.80 -1.40 11.76
CA SER A 84 -2.44 -1.30 13.07
C SER A 84 -1.64 -2.01 14.17
N PRO A 85 -1.73 -1.56 15.45
CA PRO A 85 -1.13 -2.25 16.58
C PRO A 85 -1.57 -3.72 16.69
N SER A 86 -2.84 -3.99 16.37
CA SER A 86 -3.41 -5.34 16.37
C SER A 86 -2.74 -6.26 15.35
N GLN A 87 -2.44 -5.76 14.14
CA GLN A 87 -1.69 -6.53 13.15
C GLN A 87 -0.26 -6.77 13.59
N ILE A 88 0.43 -5.74 14.09
CA ILE A 88 1.80 -5.85 14.61
C ILE A 88 1.88 -6.94 15.69
N LYS A 89 0.99 -6.89 16.68
CA LYS A 89 0.91 -7.87 17.76
C LYS A 89 0.54 -9.27 17.25
N ARG A 90 -0.53 -9.39 16.46
CA ARG A 90 -1.06 -10.68 15.98
C ARG A 90 -0.04 -11.44 15.14
N PHE A 91 0.75 -10.72 14.35
CA PHE A 91 1.72 -11.30 13.43
C PHE A 91 3.15 -11.32 13.97
N GLY A 92 3.37 -10.85 15.20
CA GLY A 92 4.70 -10.78 15.83
C GLY A 92 5.69 -9.92 15.05
N LEU A 93 5.20 -8.86 14.39
CA LEU A 93 6.00 -8.00 13.52
C LEU A 93 6.93 -7.12 14.34
N ARG A 94 8.11 -6.84 13.78
CA ARG A 94 9.16 -6.04 14.41
C ARG A 94 9.60 -4.90 13.50
N LYS A 95 10.13 -3.84 14.09
CA LYS A 95 10.79 -2.76 13.34
C LYS A 95 11.87 -3.37 12.44
N GLY A 96 11.86 -2.97 11.17
CA GLY A 96 12.79 -3.47 10.16
C GLY A 96 12.27 -4.68 9.36
N ASP A 97 11.15 -5.29 9.76
CA ASP A 97 10.55 -6.36 8.96
C ASP A 97 10.13 -5.82 7.58
N THR A 98 10.52 -6.52 6.53
CA THR A 98 9.99 -6.28 5.18
C THR A 98 8.66 -7.01 5.06
N ILE A 99 7.59 -6.26 4.82
CA ILE A 99 6.24 -6.81 4.74
C ILE A 99 5.75 -6.68 3.31
N TYR A 100 5.16 -7.74 2.79
CA TYR A 100 4.39 -7.71 1.54
C TYR A 100 2.96 -8.16 1.85
N GLY A 101 1.99 -7.42 1.33
CA GLY A 101 0.60 -7.69 1.65
C GLY A 101 -0.39 -6.88 0.85
N GLN A 102 -1.65 -7.28 0.97
CA GLN A 102 -2.78 -6.56 0.39
C GLN A 102 -3.05 -5.31 1.22
N ILE A 103 -3.28 -4.19 0.55
CA ILE A 103 -3.63 -2.91 1.14
C ILE A 103 -5.03 -2.47 0.70
N ARG A 104 -5.58 -1.48 1.39
CA ARG A 104 -6.86 -0.84 1.03
C ARG A 104 -6.73 0.68 1.07
N PRO A 105 -7.51 1.41 0.27
CA PRO A 105 -7.58 2.86 0.37
C PRO A 105 -8.07 3.31 1.77
N PRO A 106 -7.74 4.55 2.17
CA PRO A 106 -8.24 5.15 3.39
C PRO A 106 -9.77 5.21 3.39
N LYS A 107 -10.36 5.01 4.56
CA LYS A 107 -11.78 5.30 4.83
C LYS A 107 -11.94 6.75 5.25
N GLU A 108 -13.19 7.18 5.41
CA GLU A 108 -13.51 8.51 5.95
C GLU A 108 -12.75 8.78 7.26
N GLY A 109 -12.00 9.88 7.30
CA GLY A 109 -11.15 10.26 8.43
C GLY A 109 -9.76 9.62 8.47
N GLU A 110 -9.45 8.68 7.57
CA GLU A 110 -8.11 8.12 7.39
C GLU A 110 -7.33 8.89 6.31
N ARG A 111 -6.00 8.96 6.43
CA ARG A 111 -5.12 9.67 5.47
C ARG A 111 -4.26 8.75 4.60
N PHE A 112 -4.03 7.53 5.07
CA PHE A 112 -3.06 6.61 4.47
C PHE A 112 -3.76 5.34 4.00
N PHE A 113 -3.21 4.70 2.98
CA PHE A 113 -3.54 3.30 2.71
C PHE A 113 -3.26 2.46 3.95
N ALA A 114 -4.12 1.48 4.22
CA ALA A 114 -3.96 0.60 5.37
C ALA A 114 -3.67 -0.83 4.91
N LEU A 115 -2.77 -1.50 5.62
CA LEU A 115 -2.55 -2.92 5.43
C LEU A 115 -3.84 -3.68 5.72
N LEU A 116 -4.31 -4.47 4.76
CA LEU A 116 -5.49 -5.32 4.92
C LEU A 116 -5.07 -6.72 5.35
N LYS A 117 -4.05 -7.29 4.68
CA LYS A 117 -3.61 -8.67 4.89
C LYS A 117 -2.10 -8.80 4.70
N VAL A 118 -1.44 -9.50 5.63
CA VAL A 118 -0.02 -9.86 5.51
C VAL A 118 0.10 -11.16 4.71
N ASP A 119 0.81 -11.13 3.60
CA ASP A 119 1.05 -12.32 2.76
C ASP A 119 2.47 -12.87 2.95
N ALA A 120 3.48 -12.00 3.10
CA ALA A 120 4.85 -12.39 3.41
C ALA A 120 5.53 -11.42 4.38
N VAL A 121 6.47 -11.95 5.16
CA VAL A 121 7.36 -11.17 6.04
C VAL A 121 8.78 -11.64 5.81
N ASN A 122 9.71 -10.71 5.63
CA ASN A 122 11.13 -10.97 5.31
C ASN A 122 11.29 -11.97 4.16
N PHE A 123 10.50 -11.75 3.09
CA PHE A 123 10.48 -12.58 1.86
C PHE A 123 9.95 -14.01 2.05
N GLU A 124 9.54 -14.39 3.26
CA GLU A 124 8.93 -15.68 3.53
C GLU A 124 7.41 -15.58 3.55
N LYS A 125 6.74 -16.41 2.74
CA LYS A 125 5.27 -16.53 2.78
C LYS A 125 4.84 -17.00 4.15
N LYS A 126 3.93 -16.27 4.79
CA LYS A 126 3.33 -16.78 6.03
C LYS A 126 2.49 -18.01 5.69
N LYS A 127 2.86 -19.17 6.28
CA LYS A 127 1.97 -20.33 6.30
C LYS A 127 0.63 -19.85 6.85
N LYS A 128 -0.48 -20.12 6.14
CA LYS A 128 -1.84 -19.74 6.57
C LYS A 128 -1.93 -19.96 8.08
N ALA A 129 -2.05 -18.88 8.86
CA ALA A 129 -2.31 -19.01 10.27
C ALA A 129 -3.63 -19.77 10.37
N LYS A 130 -3.56 -21.04 10.78
CA LYS A 130 -4.76 -21.80 11.15
C LYS A 130 -5.34 -21.05 12.34
N PHE A 131 -6.36 -20.25 12.08
CA PHE A 131 -7.19 -19.72 13.14
C PHE A 131 -7.71 -20.94 13.91
N ARG A 132 -7.37 -21.00 15.21
CA ARG A 132 -8.06 -21.84 16.18
C ARG A 132 -9.15 -20.99 16.81
#